data_AF-A0A1K2ICG1-F1
#
_entry.id   AF-A0A1K2ICG1-F1
#
_cell.length_a   1.000
_cell.length_b   1.000
_cell.length_c   1.000
_cell.angle_alpha   90.00
_cell.angle_beta   90.00
_cell.angle_gamma   90.00
#
_symmetry.space_group_name_H-M   'P 1'
#
loop_
_entity.id
_entity.type
_entity.pdbx_description
1 polymer ?
#
loop_
_entity_poly.entity_id
_entity_poly.type
_entity_poly.pdbx_seq_one_letter_code
_entity_poly.pdbx_strand_id
1 'polypeptide(L)'
;MKALKYIFLIFSAIIIKAQSLNGYLENQKFEEFPKNIVTIKRNILKEKSSLELAKYNYVLGKNFEYLNQEDSALYYYMKSRNLFGKLNYKNQYHDLSLEIHKVISSQVNYNKYGYTFFNDYYNYASKTKSNERLALAYNQKAIEKFYEFDFDKRKNIDVIDTAIKVLDTAYTYNKNSTDLETRVKILNNFGLFNYTKNDFKEAEKFFNQGIDLAEKHEIQYELFILYYNYGNSFFIQKKYNEAVYWFLKAEAIPIRQYELKSKRLLYQKLKESYDHLNNHSNRKKYDSLYTHLNKKINDTEQNIAIHQINTQYQVVEKDKQISALKKIAMNYQENKILYFVLIGIVFLIAMYSFIRWKRVDYRKKKVDQEKESLQIEHTQTIQELEKVKQLVIEDHIVLKNRTKIYLKELLYIKAEDHYLQLYTSKKKEFVRGKISEIIKELPPNFTQVHRSFIVNKNSIVSNNGTSVFLEGKIEIPLSRNFKKNIE
;
A
#
# COMPACT_ATOMS: atom_id res chain seq x y z
N MET A 1 13.47 -37.38 6.40
CA MET A 1 13.13 -35.93 6.42
C MET A 1 11.68 -35.62 6.05
N LYS A 2 11.11 -36.12 4.93
CA LYS A 2 9.70 -35.86 4.55
C LYS A 2 8.70 -36.36 5.61
N ALA A 3 8.85 -37.59 6.11
CA ALA A 3 7.99 -38.14 7.17
C ALA A 3 8.03 -37.32 8.48
N LEU A 4 9.20 -36.83 8.89
CA LEU A 4 9.34 -35.98 10.09
C LEU A 4 8.64 -34.63 9.93
N LYS A 5 8.67 -34.03 8.72
CA LYS A 5 7.91 -32.81 8.41
C LYS A 5 6.40 -33.03 8.49
N TYR A 6 5.90 -34.17 8.00
CA TYR A 6 4.47 -34.51 8.09
C TYR A 6 4.04 -34.75 9.54
N ILE A 7 4.83 -35.46 10.35
CA ILE A 7 4.55 -35.67 11.78
C ILE A 7 4.54 -34.33 12.52
N PHE A 8 5.49 -33.44 12.25
CA PHE A 8 5.53 -32.11 12.87
C PHE A 8 4.34 -31.23 12.46
N LEU A 9 3.92 -31.27 11.19
CA LEU A 9 2.73 -30.56 10.70
C LEU A 9 1.45 -31.06 11.38
N ILE A 10 1.29 -32.38 11.50
CA ILE A 10 0.13 -33.00 12.17
C ILE A 10 0.11 -32.61 13.66
N PHE A 11 1.24 -32.71 14.37
CA PHE A 11 1.31 -32.30 15.78
C PHE A 11 1.03 -30.81 15.96
N SER A 12 1.56 -29.95 15.07
CA SER A 12 1.31 -28.51 15.12
C SER A 12 -0.17 -28.18 14.91
N ALA A 13 -0.85 -28.86 14.00
CA ALA A 13 -2.28 -28.66 13.75
C ALA A 13 -3.15 -29.08 14.94
N ILE A 14 -2.81 -30.19 15.61
CA ILE A 14 -3.50 -30.65 16.83
C ILE A 14 -3.35 -29.64 17.97
N ILE A 15 -2.13 -29.12 18.17
CA ILE A 15 -1.86 -28.12 19.22
C ILE A 15 -2.60 -26.81 18.93
N ILE A 16 -2.63 -26.38 17.66
CA ILE A 16 -3.37 -25.17 17.26
C ILE A 16 -4.87 -25.35 17.47
N LYS A 17 -5.44 -26.52 17.12
CA LYS A 17 -6.86 -26.82 17.34
C LYS A 17 -7.22 -26.84 18.82
N ALA A 18 -6.39 -27.46 19.66
CA ALA A 18 -6.58 -27.52 21.12
C ALA A 18 -6.50 -26.13 21.79
N GLN A 19 -5.81 -25.17 21.17
CA GLN A 19 -5.74 -23.78 21.64
C GLN A 19 -6.86 -22.89 21.09
N SER A 20 -7.67 -23.37 20.15
CA SER A 20 -8.84 -22.65 19.65
C SER A 20 -9.96 -22.63 20.71
N LEU A 21 -10.90 -21.71 20.57
CA LEU A 21 -12.10 -21.69 21.41
C LEU A 21 -12.85 -23.03 21.36
N ASN A 22 -13.06 -23.58 20.15
CA ASN A 22 -13.71 -24.88 19.98
C ASN A 22 -12.94 -26.03 20.65
N GLY A 23 -11.60 -25.97 20.65
CA GLY A 23 -10.76 -26.94 21.36
C GLY A 23 -10.99 -26.96 22.87
N TYR A 24 -11.40 -25.83 23.47
CA TYR A 24 -11.78 -25.80 24.90
C TYR A 24 -13.08 -26.53 25.20
N LEU A 25 -13.92 -26.75 24.18
CA LEU A 25 -15.15 -27.50 24.31
C LEU A 25 -14.94 -29.01 24.09
N GLU A 26 -13.95 -29.43 23.29
CA GLU A 26 -13.67 -30.85 23.00
C GLU A 26 -13.35 -31.68 24.26
N ASN A 27 -12.79 -31.06 25.31
CA ASN A 27 -12.51 -31.71 26.58
C ASN A 27 -13.71 -31.74 27.55
N GLN A 28 -14.86 -31.18 27.16
CA GLN A 28 -16.07 -31.15 27.95
C GLN A 28 -17.01 -32.26 27.47
N LYS A 29 -17.42 -33.17 28.36
CA LYS A 29 -18.48 -34.13 28.03
C LYS A 29 -19.80 -33.36 27.92
N PHE A 30 -20.18 -33.00 26.70
CA PHE A 30 -21.40 -32.25 26.37
C PHE A 30 -22.71 -32.97 26.76
N GLU A 31 -22.65 -34.22 27.21
CA GLU A 31 -23.81 -35.00 27.66
C GLU A 31 -24.43 -34.52 28.98
N GLU A 32 -23.84 -33.52 29.65
CA GLU A 32 -24.21 -33.10 31.00
C GLU A 32 -24.46 -31.58 31.16
N PHE A 33 -24.94 -30.87 30.13
CA PHE A 33 -25.05 -29.39 30.11
C PHE A 33 -25.51 -28.72 31.43
N PRO A 34 -26.58 -29.14 32.13
CA PRO A 34 -26.96 -28.52 33.42
C PRO A 34 -26.01 -28.89 34.57
N LYS A 35 -25.52 -30.13 34.62
CA LYS A 35 -24.62 -30.63 35.68
C LYS A 35 -23.21 -30.05 35.54
N ASN A 36 -22.75 -29.85 34.30
CA ASN A 36 -21.46 -29.25 33.98
C ASN A 36 -21.36 -27.80 34.45
N ILE A 37 -22.44 -27.00 34.36
CA ILE A 37 -22.42 -25.60 34.82
C ILE A 37 -22.07 -25.49 36.31
N VAL A 38 -22.65 -26.35 37.16
CA VAL A 38 -22.38 -26.34 38.61
C VAL A 38 -20.91 -26.71 38.87
N THR A 39 -20.41 -27.74 38.21
CA THR A 39 -19.02 -28.19 38.33
C THR A 39 -18.05 -27.10 37.87
N ILE A 40 -18.29 -26.49 36.71
CA ILE A 40 -17.42 -25.43 36.19
C ILE A 40 -17.46 -24.20 37.11
N LYS A 41 -18.64 -23.80 37.62
CA LYS A 41 -18.74 -22.71 38.60
C LYS A 41 -17.93 -23.00 39.86
N ARG A 42 -17.94 -24.24 40.37
CA ARG A 42 -17.09 -24.64 41.51
C ARG A 42 -15.60 -24.58 41.17
N ASN A 43 -15.20 -24.98 39.96
CA ASN A 43 -13.81 -24.90 39.51
C ASN A 43 -13.34 -23.45 39.44
N ILE A 44 -14.15 -22.54 38.91
CA ILE A 44 -13.86 -21.09 38.87
C ILE A 44 -13.56 -20.52 40.26
N LEU A 45 -14.28 -20.96 41.30
CA LEU A 45 -14.06 -20.48 42.68
C LEU A 45 -12.71 -20.91 43.26
N LYS A 46 -12.13 -22.00 42.76
CA LYS A 46 -10.85 -22.57 43.22
C LYS A 46 -9.67 -22.20 42.32
N GLU A 47 -9.94 -21.75 41.11
CA GLU A 47 -8.94 -21.49 40.08
C GLU A 47 -8.21 -20.16 40.32
N LYS A 48 -6.87 -20.20 40.24
CA LYS A 48 -6.00 -19.01 40.39
C LYS A 48 -5.40 -18.55 39.07
N SER A 49 -5.38 -19.40 38.06
CA SER A 49 -4.86 -19.07 36.73
C SER A 49 -5.85 -18.21 35.95
N SER A 50 -5.44 -16.98 35.62
CA SER A 50 -6.22 -16.08 34.76
C SER A 50 -6.56 -16.69 33.40
N LEU A 51 -5.69 -17.56 32.86
CA LEU A 51 -5.92 -18.24 31.58
C LEU A 51 -7.01 -19.31 31.71
N GLU A 52 -6.95 -20.14 32.75
CA GLU A 52 -7.98 -21.17 32.99
C GLU A 52 -9.32 -20.53 33.35
N LEU A 53 -9.31 -19.42 34.10
CA LEU A 53 -10.49 -18.60 34.30
C LEU A 53 -11.06 -18.11 32.95
N ALA A 54 -10.25 -17.62 32.02
CA ALA A 54 -10.73 -17.20 30.70
C ALA A 54 -11.44 -18.35 29.97
N LYS A 55 -10.79 -19.52 29.92
CA LYS A 55 -11.35 -20.74 29.30
C LYS A 55 -12.66 -21.18 29.96
N TYR A 56 -12.71 -21.25 31.30
CA TYR A 56 -13.93 -21.64 32.02
C TYR A 56 -15.08 -20.66 31.78
N ASN A 57 -14.80 -19.35 31.74
CA ASN A 57 -15.84 -18.36 31.42
C ASN A 57 -16.33 -18.54 29.98
N TYR A 58 -15.46 -18.80 29.00
CA TYR A 58 -15.91 -19.11 27.64
C TYR A 58 -16.82 -20.35 27.59
N VAL A 59 -16.40 -21.45 28.22
CA VAL A 59 -17.17 -22.69 28.27
C VAL A 59 -18.53 -22.45 28.94
N LEU A 60 -18.59 -21.73 30.06
CA LEU A 60 -19.86 -21.35 30.69
C LEU A 60 -20.74 -20.54 29.72
N GLY A 61 -20.15 -19.56 29.04
CA GLY A 61 -20.84 -18.78 28.02
C GLY A 61 -21.51 -19.67 26.98
N LYS A 62 -20.78 -20.66 26.43
CA LYS A 62 -21.34 -21.62 25.46
C LYS A 62 -22.43 -22.51 26.03
N ASN A 63 -22.25 -23.00 27.25
CA ASN A 63 -23.28 -23.81 27.92
C ASN A 63 -24.58 -23.01 28.11
N PHE A 64 -24.48 -21.76 28.58
CA PHE A 64 -25.64 -20.88 28.72
C PHE A 64 -26.29 -20.54 27.39
N GLU A 65 -25.49 -20.30 26.35
CA GLU A 65 -25.98 -20.05 25.01
C GLU A 65 -26.80 -21.24 24.47
N TYR A 66 -26.27 -22.46 24.61
CA TYR A 66 -26.97 -23.69 24.22
C TYR A 66 -28.24 -23.95 25.03
N LEU A 67 -28.34 -23.42 26.26
CA LEU A 67 -29.55 -23.46 27.07
C LEU A 67 -30.55 -22.33 26.75
N ASN A 68 -30.28 -21.52 25.71
CA ASN A 68 -31.06 -20.32 25.38
C ASN A 68 -31.15 -19.33 26.56
N GLN A 69 -30.03 -19.14 27.28
CA GLN A 69 -29.84 -18.15 28.33
C GLN A 69 -28.80 -17.11 27.86
N GLU A 70 -29.18 -16.34 26.85
CA GLU A 70 -28.30 -15.44 26.08
C GLU A 70 -27.72 -14.29 26.92
N ASP A 71 -28.44 -13.82 27.92
CA ASP A 71 -27.99 -12.84 28.90
C ASP A 71 -26.79 -13.35 29.72
N SER A 72 -26.92 -14.56 30.25
CA SER A 72 -25.85 -15.26 30.97
C SER A 72 -24.70 -15.58 30.03
N ALA A 73 -24.98 -16.06 28.81
CA ALA A 73 -23.96 -16.30 27.79
C ALA A 73 -23.13 -15.05 27.52
N LEU A 74 -23.79 -13.91 27.28
CA LEU A 74 -23.14 -12.63 27.02
C LEU A 74 -22.24 -12.20 28.18
N TYR A 75 -22.75 -12.28 29.42
CA TYR A 75 -21.97 -11.94 30.60
C TYR A 75 -20.65 -12.73 30.66
N TYR A 76 -20.72 -14.06 30.50
CA TYR A 76 -19.55 -14.93 30.56
C TYR A 76 -18.61 -14.74 29.36
N TYR A 77 -19.13 -14.48 28.16
CA TYR A 77 -18.31 -14.14 26.99
C TYR A 77 -17.56 -12.83 27.17
N MET A 78 -18.21 -11.79 27.68
CA MET A 78 -17.54 -10.51 27.96
C MET A 78 -16.42 -10.68 29.00
N LYS A 79 -16.67 -11.46 30.05
CA LYS A 79 -15.66 -11.76 31.08
C LYS A 79 -14.48 -12.54 30.52
N SER A 80 -14.75 -13.58 29.73
CA SER A 80 -13.73 -14.37 29.02
C SER A 80 -12.89 -13.50 28.08
N ARG A 81 -13.55 -12.68 27.25
CA ARG A 81 -12.89 -11.80 26.28
C ARG A 81 -11.99 -10.79 26.98
N ASN A 82 -12.44 -10.19 28.07
CA ASN A 82 -11.62 -9.27 28.88
C ASN A 82 -10.34 -9.96 29.39
N LEU A 83 -10.46 -11.19 29.93
CA LEU A 83 -9.31 -11.95 30.43
C LEU A 83 -8.32 -12.30 29.32
N PHE A 84 -8.80 -12.82 28.18
CA PHE A 84 -7.92 -13.10 27.03
C PHE A 84 -7.25 -11.84 26.50
N GLY A 85 -7.94 -10.69 26.49
CA GLY A 85 -7.37 -9.40 26.12
C GLY A 85 -6.23 -8.97 27.04
N LYS A 86 -6.41 -9.08 28.37
CA LYS A 86 -5.37 -8.78 29.38
C LYS A 86 -4.15 -9.70 29.25
N LEU A 87 -4.38 -10.95 28.87
CA LEU A 87 -3.34 -11.96 28.67
C LEU A 87 -2.73 -11.93 27.26
N ASN A 88 -3.15 -11.00 26.38
CA ASN A 88 -2.69 -10.85 25.00
C ASN A 88 -2.94 -12.08 24.09
N TYR A 89 -3.97 -12.87 24.38
CA TYR A 89 -4.46 -13.98 23.55
C TYR A 89 -5.37 -13.45 22.44
N LYS A 90 -4.76 -12.88 21.39
CA LYS A 90 -5.47 -12.13 20.33
C LYS A 90 -6.48 -12.98 19.55
N ASN A 91 -6.15 -14.23 19.23
CA ASN A 91 -7.06 -15.12 18.50
C ASN A 91 -8.38 -15.29 19.27
N GLN A 92 -8.31 -15.77 20.51
CA GLN A 92 -9.47 -16.03 21.35
C GLN A 92 -10.24 -14.75 21.66
N TYR A 93 -9.54 -13.63 21.88
CA TYR A 93 -10.14 -12.32 22.10
C TYR A 93 -11.04 -11.89 20.93
N HIS A 94 -10.52 -11.99 19.69
CA HIS A 94 -11.27 -11.58 18.51
C HIS A 94 -12.31 -12.62 18.10
N ASP A 95 -12.03 -13.92 18.22
CA ASP A 95 -12.98 -14.99 17.92
C ASP A 95 -14.23 -14.89 18.83
N LEU A 96 -14.05 -14.51 20.11
CA LEU A 96 -15.15 -14.19 21.02
C LEU A 96 -16.01 -13.01 20.56
N SER A 97 -15.46 -12.06 19.78
CA SER A 97 -16.24 -10.94 19.26
C SER A 97 -17.34 -11.42 18.31
N LEU A 98 -17.10 -12.48 17.52
CA LEU A 98 -18.14 -13.05 16.68
C LEU A 98 -19.24 -13.74 17.51
N GLU A 99 -18.87 -14.47 18.56
CA GLU A 99 -19.84 -15.11 19.46
C GLU A 99 -20.70 -14.09 20.20
N ILE A 100 -20.08 -13.02 20.72
CA ILE A 100 -20.78 -11.89 21.34
C ILE A 100 -21.73 -11.23 20.35
N HIS A 101 -21.27 -10.98 19.12
CA HIS A 101 -22.11 -10.40 18.07
C HIS A 101 -23.36 -11.23 17.80
N LYS A 102 -23.23 -12.56 17.62
CA LYS A 102 -24.37 -13.46 17.39
C LYS A 102 -25.40 -13.41 18.52
N VAL A 103 -24.94 -13.34 19.77
CA VAL A 103 -25.82 -13.24 20.94
C VAL A 103 -26.58 -11.91 20.94
N ILE A 104 -25.89 -10.79 20.71
CA ILE A 104 -26.51 -9.46 20.69
C ILE A 104 -27.43 -9.30 19.47
N SER A 105 -27.07 -9.86 18.31
CA SER A 105 -27.87 -9.75 17.09
C SER A 105 -29.13 -10.60 17.07
N SER A 106 -29.23 -11.58 17.98
CA SER A 106 -30.45 -12.36 18.17
C SER A 106 -31.61 -11.59 18.86
N GLN A 107 -31.35 -10.37 19.36
CA GLN A 107 -32.34 -9.56 20.07
C GLN A 107 -33.35 -8.90 19.13
N VAL A 108 -34.58 -8.73 19.63
CA VAL A 108 -35.61 -7.92 18.96
C VAL A 108 -35.12 -6.47 18.86
N ASN A 109 -35.19 -5.88 17.65
CA ASN A 109 -34.71 -4.53 17.33
C ASN A 109 -33.18 -4.31 17.41
N TYR A 110 -32.38 -5.32 17.03
CA TYR A 110 -30.92 -5.25 16.97
C TYR A 110 -30.34 -4.03 16.21
N ASN A 111 -31.09 -3.46 15.26
CA ASN A 111 -30.70 -2.30 14.45
C ASN A 111 -30.22 -1.08 15.26
N LYS A 112 -30.41 -1.06 16.59
CA LYS A 112 -29.95 -0.02 17.52
C LYS A 112 -28.60 -0.29 18.23
N TYR A 113 -28.05 -1.50 18.22
CA TYR A 113 -26.94 -1.89 19.12
C TYR A 113 -25.53 -1.93 18.50
N GLY A 114 -25.42 -1.68 17.19
CA GLY A 114 -24.18 -1.37 16.48
C GLY A 114 -23.29 -2.58 16.16
N TYR A 115 -22.61 -2.53 15.01
CA TYR A 115 -21.75 -3.59 14.46
C TYR A 115 -20.35 -3.69 15.10
N THR A 116 -20.17 -3.21 16.34
CA THR A 116 -18.82 -3.01 16.92
C THR A 116 -18.04 -4.33 17.06
N PHE A 117 -18.68 -5.37 17.60
CA PHE A 117 -18.04 -6.68 17.77
C PHE A 117 -17.83 -7.43 16.45
N PHE A 118 -18.79 -7.37 15.52
CA PHE A 118 -18.59 -7.95 14.19
C PHE A 118 -17.45 -7.27 13.42
N ASN A 119 -17.38 -5.93 13.46
CA ASN A 119 -16.30 -5.19 12.83
C ASN A 119 -14.93 -5.54 13.43
N ASP A 120 -14.85 -5.71 14.76
CA ASP A 120 -13.63 -6.18 15.43
C ASP A 120 -13.19 -7.55 14.89
N TYR A 121 -14.11 -8.51 14.82
CA TYR A 121 -13.82 -9.84 14.24
C TYR A 121 -13.43 -9.76 12.76
N TYR A 122 -14.21 -9.04 11.94
CA TYR A 122 -13.99 -8.92 10.50
C TYR A 122 -12.63 -8.28 10.18
N ASN A 123 -12.26 -7.21 10.89
CA ASN A 123 -10.97 -6.54 10.72
C ASN A 123 -9.82 -7.46 11.10
N TYR A 124 -9.97 -8.24 12.18
CA TYR A 124 -8.97 -9.22 12.58
C TYR A 124 -8.83 -10.38 11.58
N ALA A 125 -9.95 -10.91 11.08
CA ALA A 125 -9.97 -11.93 10.03
C ALA A 125 -9.26 -11.43 8.75
N SER A 126 -9.56 -10.20 8.34
CA SER A 126 -8.93 -9.55 7.17
C SER A 126 -7.44 -9.35 7.37
N LYS A 127 -7.02 -8.92 8.57
CA LYS A 127 -5.60 -8.71 8.91
C LYS A 127 -4.80 -10.01 8.94
N THR A 128 -5.38 -11.08 9.50
CA THR A 128 -4.72 -12.38 9.63
C THR A 128 -4.77 -13.21 8.35
N LYS A 129 -5.67 -12.88 7.41
CA LYS A 129 -5.92 -13.63 6.17
C LYS A 129 -6.22 -15.12 6.41
N SER A 130 -6.82 -15.43 7.56
CA SER A 130 -7.21 -16.79 7.91
C SER A 130 -8.46 -17.18 7.12
N ASN A 131 -8.37 -18.21 6.27
CA ASN A 131 -9.49 -18.69 5.47
C ASN A 131 -10.69 -19.10 6.34
N GLU A 132 -10.45 -19.78 7.46
CA GLU A 132 -11.49 -20.18 8.42
C GLU A 132 -12.22 -18.96 8.98
N ARG A 133 -11.47 -17.95 9.45
CA ARG A 133 -12.08 -16.73 9.99
C ARG A 133 -12.81 -15.92 8.92
N LEU A 134 -12.23 -15.84 7.73
CA LEU A 134 -12.83 -15.13 6.59
C LEU A 134 -14.12 -15.82 6.15
N ALA A 135 -14.16 -17.16 6.08
CA ALA A 135 -15.40 -17.89 5.80
C ALA A 135 -16.51 -17.53 6.79
N LEU A 136 -16.23 -17.58 8.08
CA LEU A 136 -17.17 -17.17 9.12
C LEU A 136 -17.58 -15.69 9.02
N ALA A 137 -16.61 -14.80 8.73
CA ALA A 137 -16.85 -13.36 8.61
C ALA A 137 -17.76 -13.04 7.41
N TYR A 138 -17.49 -13.63 6.24
CA TYR A 138 -18.31 -13.44 5.05
C TYR A 138 -19.68 -14.12 5.20
N ASN A 139 -19.77 -15.28 5.86
CA ASN A 139 -21.05 -15.90 6.17
C ASN A 139 -21.91 -14.99 7.05
N GLN A 140 -21.34 -14.43 8.13
CA GLN A 140 -22.06 -13.48 8.98
C GLN A 140 -22.44 -12.21 8.19
N LYS A 141 -21.53 -11.66 7.38
CA LYS A 141 -21.82 -10.50 6.54
C LYS A 141 -22.98 -10.73 5.58
N ALA A 142 -23.08 -11.95 5.01
CA ALA A 142 -24.17 -12.33 4.14
C ALA A 142 -25.51 -12.39 4.90
N ILE A 143 -25.50 -12.89 6.14
CA ILE A 143 -26.67 -12.89 7.03
C ILE A 143 -27.12 -11.45 7.35
N GLU A 144 -26.19 -10.57 7.75
CA GLU A 144 -26.52 -9.15 8.00
C GLU A 144 -27.12 -8.50 6.75
N LYS A 145 -26.54 -8.76 5.58
CA LYS A 145 -27.06 -8.24 4.31
C LYS A 145 -28.46 -8.79 4.01
N PHE A 146 -28.71 -10.07 4.25
CA PHE A 146 -30.01 -10.69 4.05
C PHE A 146 -31.09 -10.07 4.94
N TYR A 147 -30.77 -9.69 6.18
CA TYR A 147 -31.71 -9.02 7.07
C TYR A 147 -32.07 -7.58 6.67
N GLU A 148 -31.40 -6.98 5.69
CA GLU A 148 -31.85 -5.72 5.07
C GLU A 148 -33.04 -5.92 4.11
N PHE A 149 -33.40 -7.17 3.78
CA PHE A 149 -34.58 -7.48 2.98
C PHE A 149 -35.87 -7.08 3.73
N ASP A 150 -36.77 -6.36 3.05
CA ASP A 150 -38.08 -6.00 3.60
C ASP A 150 -39.01 -7.22 3.54
N PHE A 151 -39.02 -8.05 4.58
CA PHE A 151 -39.83 -9.27 4.64
C PHE A 151 -41.34 -9.00 4.60
N ASP A 152 -41.79 -7.85 5.11
CA ASP A 152 -43.21 -7.49 5.20
C ASP A 152 -43.76 -7.13 3.82
N LYS A 153 -43.06 -6.25 3.10
CA LYS A 153 -43.51 -5.79 1.78
C LYS A 153 -42.93 -6.61 0.63
N ARG A 154 -41.96 -7.48 0.92
CA ARG A 154 -41.11 -8.17 -0.08
C ARG A 154 -40.56 -7.18 -1.13
N LYS A 155 -40.07 -6.06 -0.58
CA LYS A 155 -39.25 -5.01 -1.22
C LYS A 155 -37.98 -5.59 -1.87
N ASN A 156 -37.21 -4.78 -2.58
CA ASN A 156 -35.73 -4.88 -2.63
C ASN A 156 -35.08 -6.28 -2.79
N ILE A 157 -35.56 -7.10 -3.72
CA ILE A 157 -35.05 -8.46 -3.95
C ILE A 157 -33.54 -8.52 -4.25
N ASP A 158 -32.98 -7.47 -4.87
CA ASP A 158 -31.54 -7.35 -5.20
C ASP A 158 -30.63 -7.45 -3.97
N VAL A 159 -31.16 -7.17 -2.78
CA VAL A 159 -30.46 -7.37 -1.50
C VAL A 159 -30.12 -8.83 -1.28
N ILE A 160 -31.04 -9.75 -1.64
CA ILE A 160 -30.82 -11.19 -1.52
C ILE A 160 -29.73 -11.64 -2.50
N ASP A 161 -29.72 -11.14 -3.74
CA ASP A 161 -28.66 -11.45 -4.70
C ASP A 161 -27.30 -10.93 -4.23
N THR A 162 -27.28 -9.77 -3.58
CA THR A 162 -26.06 -9.25 -2.96
C THR A 162 -25.60 -10.14 -1.81
N ALA A 163 -26.52 -10.59 -0.95
CA ALA A 163 -26.22 -11.51 0.14
C ALA A 163 -25.66 -12.85 -0.38
N ILE A 164 -26.25 -13.40 -1.45
CA ILE A 164 -25.78 -14.64 -2.11
C ILE A 164 -24.35 -14.46 -2.66
N LYS A 165 -24.03 -13.33 -3.30
CA LYS A 165 -22.66 -13.03 -3.76
C LYS A 165 -21.65 -12.99 -2.61
N VAL A 166 -22.03 -12.39 -1.48
CA VAL A 166 -21.20 -12.37 -0.26
C VAL A 166 -21.03 -13.77 0.30
N LEU A 167 -22.08 -14.60 0.26
CA LEU A 167 -22.06 -15.98 0.72
C LEU A 167 -21.18 -16.88 -0.16
N ASP A 168 -21.12 -16.65 -1.46
CA ASP A 168 -20.18 -17.32 -2.37
C ASP A 168 -18.72 -17.06 -2.01
N THR A 169 -18.42 -15.85 -1.55
CA THR A 169 -17.10 -15.53 -0.99
C THR A 169 -16.82 -16.36 0.26
N ALA A 170 -17.80 -16.51 1.16
CA ALA A 170 -17.67 -17.36 2.35
C ALA A 170 -17.40 -18.82 1.97
N TYR A 171 -18.15 -19.34 1.00
CA TYR A 171 -17.98 -20.70 0.49
C TYR A 171 -16.59 -20.89 -0.12
N THR A 172 -16.10 -19.94 -0.91
CA THR A 172 -14.77 -19.99 -1.53
C THR A 172 -13.66 -20.14 -0.50
N TYR A 173 -13.77 -19.45 0.64
CA TYR A 173 -12.81 -19.61 1.75
C TYR A 173 -12.95 -20.94 2.50
N ASN A 174 -14.15 -21.51 2.58
CA ASN A 174 -14.41 -22.75 3.33
C ASN A 174 -14.30 -24.04 2.48
N LYS A 175 -14.40 -23.99 1.14
CA LYS A 175 -14.58 -25.19 0.29
C LYS A 175 -13.53 -26.30 0.47
N ASN A 176 -12.32 -25.94 0.86
CA ASN A 176 -11.22 -26.89 1.12
C ASN A 176 -10.88 -27.03 2.61
N SER A 177 -11.66 -26.42 3.49
CA SER A 177 -11.49 -26.47 4.96
C SER A 177 -11.92 -27.82 5.52
N THR A 178 -11.36 -28.20 6.67
CA THR A 178 -11.84 -29.31 7.50
C THR A 178 -13.03 -28.92 8.38
N ASP A 179 -13.36 -27.63 8.46
CA ASP A 179 -14.53 -27.12 9.17
C ASP A 179 -15.82 -27.36 8.34
N LEU A 180 -16.35 -28.57 8.48
CA LEU A 180 -17.56 -29.02 7.80
C LEU A 180 -18.82 -28.38 8.39
N GLU A 181 -18.86 -28.07 9.68
CA GLU A 181 -20.00 -27.42 10.32
C GLU A 181 -20.26 -26.03 9.70
N THR A 182 -19.21 -25.23 9.50
CA THR A 182 -19.33 -23.96 8.79
C THR A 182 -19.76 -24.15 7.33
N ARG A 183 -19.31 -25.23 6.67
CA ARG A 183 -19.76 -25.55 5.30
C ARG A 183 -21.26 -25.80 5.25
N VAL A 184 -21.78 -26.60 6.18
CA VAL A 184 -23.22 -26.91 6.27
C VAL A 184 -24.03 -25.63 6.53
N LYS A 185 -23.55 -24.75 7.42
CA LYS A 185 -24.19 -23.44 7.67
C LYS A 185 -24.26 -22.58 6.41
N ILE A 186 -23.19 -22.52 5.63
CA ILE A 186 -23.14 -21.79 4.36
C ILE A 186 -24.15 -22.39 3.36
N LEU A 187 -24.19 -23.72 3.21
CA LEU A 187 -25.14 -24.40 2.32
C LEU A 187 -26.59 -24.16 2.75
N ASN A 188 -26.88 -24.22 4.05
CA ASN A 188 -28.19 -23.88 4.59
C ASN A 188 -28.59 -22.44 4.25
N ASN A 189 -27.67 -21.48 4.38
CA ASN A 189 -27.92 -20.07 4.06
C ASN A 189 -28.17 -19.86 2.56
N PHE A 190 -27.46 -20.59 1.68
CA PHE A 190 -27.79 -20.58 0.27
C PHE A 190 -29.21 -21.08 0.02
N GLY A 191 -29.60 -22.19 0.64
CA GLY A 191 -30.97 -22.71 0.58
C GLY A 191 -32.00 -21.67 1.02
N LEU A 192 -31.77 -21.07 2.19
CA LEU A 192 -32.61 -20.02 2.79
C LEU A 192 -32.79 -18.81 1.87
N PHE A 193 -31.69 -18.25 1.37
CA PHE A 193 -31.73 -17.05 0.54
C PHE A 193 -32.42 -17.33 -0.80
N ASN A 194 -32.13 -18.49 -1.41
CA ASN A 194 -32.74 -18.87 -2.69
C ASN A 194 -34.25 -19.13 -2.57
N TYR A 195 -34.74 -19.82 -1.52
CA TYR A 195 -36.19 -20.00 -1.41
C TYR A 195 -36.89 -18.67 -1.05
N THR A 196 -36.23 -17.78 -0.31
CA THR A 196 -36.81 -16.47 0.04
C THR A 196 -37.07 -15.63 -1.21
N LYS A 197 -36.19 -15.74 -2.22
CA LYS A 197 -36.39 -15.15 -3.56
C LYS A 197 -37.27 -15.99 -4.51
N ASN A 198 -37.93 -17.03 -4.01
CA ASN A 198 -38.76 -17.98 -4.76
C ASN A 198 -38.02 -18.83 -5.81
N ASP A 199 -36.70 -18.96 -5.70
CA ASP A 199 -35.90 -19.87 -6.52
C ASP A 199 -35.77 -21.22 -5.82
N PHE A 200 -36.89 -21.95 -5.83
CA PHE A 200 -37.02 -23.20 -5.08
C PHE A 200 -36.11 -24.31 -5.61
N LYS A 201 -35.80 -24.30 -6.91
CA LYS A 201 -34.93 -25.29 -7.54
C LYS A 201 -33.49 -25.15 -7.03
N GLU A 202 -32.96 -23.93 -7.00
CA GLU A 202 -31.61 -23.71 -6.50
C GLU A 202 -31.56 -23.92 -4.97
N ALA A 203 -32.62 -23.53 -4.25
CA ALA A 203 -32.72 -23.78 -2.82
C ALA A 203 -32.64 -25.29 -2.48
N GLU A 204 -33.41 -26.11 -3.18
CA GLU A 204 -33.41 -27.57 -3.03
C GLU A 204 -32.04 -28.18 -3.25
N LYS A 205 -31.31 -27.75 -4.30
CA LYS A 205 -29.95 -28.21 -4.57
C LYS A 205 -29.03 -27.98 -3.36
N PHE A 206 -29.06 -26.78 -2.77
CA PHE A 206 -28.21 -26.46 -1.62
C PHE A 206 -28.65 -27.17 -0.34
N PHE A 207 -29.96 -27.34 -0.11
CA PHE A 207 -30.44 -28.13 1.02
C PHE A 207 -29.99 -29.58 0.92
N ASN A 208 -30.13 -30.22 -0.24
CA ASN A 208 -29.71 -31.60 -0.45
C ASN A 208 -28.20 -31.78 -0.23
N GLN A 209 -27.37 -30.85 -0.72
CA GLN A 209 -25.93 -30.87 -0.46
C GLN A 209 -25.60 -30.71 1.04
N GLY A 210 -26.30 -29.82 1.73
CA GLY A 210 -26.11 -29.61 3.16
C GLY A 210 -26.53 -30.83 3.99
N ILE A 211 -27.66 -31.44 3.64
CA ILE A 211 -28.22 -32.62 4.31
C ILE A 211 -27.27 -33.81 4.15
N ASP A 212 -26.84 -34.12 2.92
CA ASP A 212 -25.89 -35.22 2.66
C ASP A 212 -24.60 -35.05 3.49
N LEU A 213 -24.06 -33.83 3.52
CA LEU A 213 -22.86 -33.53 4.29
C LEU A 213 -23.09 -33.66 5.80
N ALA A 214 -24.22 -33.18 6.30
CA ALA A 214 -24.54 -33.20 7.73
C ALA A 214 -24.85 -34.61 8.23
N GLU A 215 -25.58 -35.42 7.44
CA GLU A 215 -25.86 -36.84 7.75
C GLU A 215 -24.57 -37.66 7.77
N LYS A 216 -23.74 -37.53 6.73
CA LYS A 216 -22.48 -38.28 6.60
C LYS A 216 -21.50 -38.04 7.75
N HIS A 217 -21.53 -36.84 8.35
CA HIS A 217 -20.59 -36.42 9.39
C HIS A 217 -21.26 -36.21 10.76
N GLU A 218 -22.51 -36.66 10.93
CA GLU A 218 -23.24 -36.62 12.19
C GLU A 218 -23.37 -35.21 12.81
N ILE A 219 -23.52 -34.19 11.96
CA ILE A 219 -23.65 -32.78 12.36
C ILE A 219 -25.11 -32.48 12.73
N GLN A 220 -25.53 -32.98 13.89
CA GLN A 220 -26.95 -33.09 14.26
C GLN A 220 -27.72 -31.77 14.30
N TYR A 221 -27.18 -30.72 14.91
CA TYR A 221 -27.92 -29.46 15.03
C TYR A 221 -28.12 -28.78 13.68
N GLU A 222 -27.08 -28.73 12.85
CA GLU A 222 -27.17 -28.17 11.52
C GLU A 222 -28.10 -29.00 10.62
N LEU A 223 -28.13 -30.33 10.79
CA LEU A 223 -29.10 -31.21 10.11
C LEU A 223 -30.56 -30.87 10.51
N PHE A 224 -30.82 -30.63 11.80
CA PHE A 224 -32.12 -30.14 12.27
C PHE A 224 -32.50 -28.83 11.56
N ILE A 225 -31.58 -27.86 11.50
CA ILE A 225 -31.82 -26.55 10.88
C ILE A 225 -32.07 -26.68 9.37
N LEU A 226 -31.34 -27.55 8.68
CA LEU A 226 -31.54 -27.83 7.26
C LEU A 226 -32.94 -28.41 7.00
N TYR A 227 -33.35 -29.44 7.73
CA TYR A 227 -34.70 -30.01 7.59
C TYR A 227 -35.79 -28.99 7.90
N TYR A 228 -35.61 -28.17 8.95
CA TYR A 228 -36.53 -27.10 9.28
C TYR A 228 -36.63 -26.05 8.16
N ASN A 229 -35.51 -25.58 7.60
CA ASN A 229 -35.52 -24.59 6.53
C ASN A 229 -36.02 -25.15 5.20
N TYR A 230 -35.74 -26.43 4.92
CA TYR A 230 -36.27 -27.10 3.74
C TYR A 230 -37.79 -27.27 3.85
N GLY A 231 -38.31 -27.63 5.02
CA GLY A 231 -39.75 -27.62 5.31
C GLY A 231 -40.38 -26.24 5.12
N ASN A 232 -39.71 -25.17 5.55
CA ASN A 232 -40.17 -23.79 5.29
C ASN A 232 -40.22 -23.45 3.80
N SER A 233 -39.31 -23.97 2.98
CA SER A 233 -39.34 -23.81 1.53
C SER A 233 -40.64 -24.37 0.92
N PHE A 234 -41.07 -25.55 1.36
CA PHE A 234 -42.36 -26.14 0.95
C PHE A 234 -43.56 -25.38 1.53
N PHE A 235 -43.47 -24.92 2.77
CA PHE A 235 -44.52 -24.14 3.43
C PHE A 235 -44.85 -22.86 2.63
N ILE A 236 -43.82 -22.13 2.17
CA ILE A 236 -44.00 -20.92 1.34
C ILE A 236 -44.61 -21.25 -0.02
N GLN A 237 -44.31 -22.42 -0.59
CA GLN A 237 -44.96 -22.94 -1.79
C GLN A 237 -46.41 -23.40 -1.56
N LYS A 238 -46.93 -23.32 -0.32
CA LYS A 238 -48.23 -23.86 0.11
C LYS A 238 -48.35 -25.38 -0.04
N LYS A 239 -47.21 -26.07 -0.11
CA LYS A 239 -47.11 -27.53 -0.14
C LYS A 239 -47.05 -28.07 1.30
N TYR A 240 -48.18 -27.98 1.99
CA TYR A 240 -48.22 -28.19 3.43
C TYR A 240 -47.96 -29.64 3.87
N ASN A 241 -48.32 -30.64 3.05
CA ASN A 241 -48.02 -32.04 3.36
C ASN A 241 -46.51 -32.30 3.33
N GLU A 242 -45.83 -31.80 2.32
CA GLU A 242 -44.38 -31.88 2.16
C GLU A 242 -43.66 -31.07 3.24
N ALA A 243 -44.17 -29.89 3.59
CA ALA A 243 -43.64 -29.10 4.71
C ALA A 243 -43.68 -29.89 6.03
N VAL A 244 -44.84 -30.50 6.35
CA VAL A 244 -45.01 -31.34 7.54
C VAL A 244 -44.01 -32.51 7.54
N TYR A 245 -43.83 -33.19 6.40
CA TYR A 245 -42.86 -34.28 6.30
C TYR A 245 -41.44 -33.85 6.73
N TRP A 246 -40.95 -32.72 6.21
CA TRP A 246 -39.63 -32.20 6.57
C TRP A 246 -39.56 -31.66 8.00
N PHE A 247 -40.63 -31.05 8.50
CA PHE A 247 -40.69 -30.62 9.90
C PHE A 247 -40.67 -31.82 10.87
N LEU A 248 -41.34 -32.93 10.55
CA LEU A 248 -41.28 -34.15 11.36
C LEU A 248 -39.90 -34.81 11.30
N LYS A 249 -39.21 -34.75 10.16
CA LYS A 249 -37.79 -35.13 10.08
C LYS A 249 -36.92 -34.28 11.01
N ALA A 250 -37.14 -32.96 11.05
CA ALA A 250 -36.46 -32.09 12.00
C ALA A 250 -36.78 -32.46 13.45
N GLU A 251 -38.06 -32.73 13.78
CA GLU A 251 -38.49 -33.14 15.13
C GLU A 251 -37.78 -34.41 15.63
N ALA A 252 -37.49 -35.35 14.72
CA ALA A 252 -36.82 -36.61 15.04
C ALA A 252 -35.32 -36.47 15.37
N ILE A 253 -34.69 -35.33 15.04
CA ILE A 253 -33.27 -35.11 15.33
C ILE A 253 -33.08 -34.76 16.81
N PRO A 254 -32.25 -35.50 17.56
CA PRO A 254 -31.99 -35.22 18.96
C PRO A 254 -31.07 -34.00 19.12
N ILE A 255 -31.65 -32.80 19.16
CA ILE A 255 -30.89 -31.58 19.43
C ILE A 255 -30.74 -31.33 20.93
N ARG A 256 -29.49 -31.07 21.35
CA ARG A 256 -29.16 -30.65 22.74
C ARG A 256 -28.85 -29.16 22.84
N GLN A 257 -28.31 -28.58 21.78
CA GLN A 257 -28.05 -27.15 21.69
C GLN A 257 -29.27 -26.40 21.17
N TYR A 258 -29.60 -25.30 21.85
CA TYR A 258 -30.70 -24.40 21.52
C TYR A 258 -32.09 -25.08 21.48
N GLU A 259 -32.26 -26.18 22.21
CA GLU A 259 -33.43 -27.06 22.11
C GLU A 259 -34.75 -26.29 22.30
N LEU A 260 -34.83 -25.41 23.30
CA LEU A 260 -36.07 -24.74 23.67
C LEU A 260 -36.56 -23.80 22.55
N LYS A 261 -35.70 -22.89 22.09
CA LYS A 261 -36.07 -21.93 21.04
C LYS A 261 -36.25 -22.62 19.68
N SER A 262 -35.43 -23.60 19.35
CA SER A 262 -35.54 -24.37 18.10
C SER A 262 -36.84 -25.18 18.03
N LYS A 263 -37.19 -25.91 19.10
CA LYS A 263 -38.47 -26.64 19.15
C LYS A 263 -39.67 -25.71 19.18
N ARG A 264 -39.58 -24.53 19.83
CA ARG A 264 -40.66 -23.53 19.79
C ARG A 264 -40.98 -23.12 18.34
N LEU A 265 -39.95 -22.79 17.55
CA LEU A 265 -40.11 -22.42 16.13
C LEU A 265 -40.69 -23.58 15.31
N LEU A 266 -40.18 -24.79 15.51
CA LEU A 266 -40.67 -25.99 14.82
C LEU A 266 -42.13 -26.29 15.13
N TYR A 267 -42.53 -26.26 16.41
CA TYR A 267 -43.91 -26.52 16.81
C TYR A 267 -44.88 -25.45 16.34
N GLN A 268 -44.44 -24.20 16.27
CA GLN A 268 -45.21 -23.15 15.61
C GLN A 268 -45.48 -23.50 14.15
N LYS A 269 -44.45 -23.91 13.38
CA LYS A 269 -44.60 -24.26 11.97
C LYS A 269 -45.43 -25.52 11.74
N LEU A 270 -45.27 -26.55 12.56
CA LEU A 270 -46.12 -27.74 12.52
C LEU A 270 -47.58 -27.39 12.80
N LYS A 271 -47.83 -26.57 13.83
CA LYS A 271 -49.19 -26.07 14.13
C LYS A 271 -49.80 -25.34 12.94
N GLU A 272 -49.10 -24.35 12.38
CA GLU A 272 -49.55 -23.57 11.21
C GLU A 272 -49.83 -24.49 10.00
N SER A 273 -48.96 -25.47 9.75
CA SER A 273 -49.12 -26.41 8.62
C SER A 273 -50.32 -27.32 8.81
N TYR A 274 -50.55 -27.86 10.01
CA TYR A 274 -51.73 -28.69 10.28
C TYR A 274 -53.03 -27.90 10.31
N ASP A 275 -52.98 -26.60 10.64
CA ASP A 275 -54.12 -25.69 10.52
C ASP A 275 -54.54 -25.56 9.04
N HIS A 276 -53.59 -25.31 8.14
CA HIS A 276 -53.84 -25.27 6.69
C HIS A 276 -54.32 -26.61 6.10
N LEU A 277 -53.93 -27.74 6.70
CA LEU A 277 -54.38 -29.07 6.31
C LEU A 277 -55.72 -29.48 6.96
N ASN A 278 -56.35 -28.61 7.75
CA ASN A 278 -57.56 -28.91 8.53
C ASN A 278 -57.41 -30.14 9.45
N ASN A 279 -56.19 -30.44 9.91
CA ASN A 279 -55.92 -31.55 10.83
C ASN A 279 -55.98 -31.06 12.28
N HIS A 280 -57.20 -31.00 12.82
CA HIS A 280 -57.46 -30.46 14.15
C HIS A 280 -56.72 -31.19 15.28
N SER A 281 -56.54 -32.51 15.17
CA SER A 281 -55.86 -33.33 16.19
C SER A 281 -54.40 -32.95 16.34
N ASN A 282 -53.64 -32.98 15.23
CA ASN A 282 -52.23 -32.61 15.26
C ASN A 282 -52.02 -31.12 15.52
N ARG A 283 -52.88 -30.26 14.97
CA ARG A 283 -52.85 -28.82 15.27
C ARG A 283 -52.95 -28.57 16.79
N LYS A 284 -53.88 -29.25 17.48
CA LYS A 284 -54.04 -29.14 18.95
C LYS A 284 -52.81 -29.66 19.71
N LYS A 285 -52.23 -30.79 19.28
CA LYS A 285 -50.98 -31.35 19.85
C LYS A 285 -49.86 -30.31 19.82
N TYR A 286 -49.56 -29.76 18.64
CA TYR A 286 -48.44 -28.83 18.48
C TYR A 286 -48.72 -27.45 19.09
N ASP A 287 -49.98 -27.01 19.16
CA ASP A 287 -50.35 -25.80 19.91
C ASP A 287 -50.05 -25.95 21.41
N SER A 288 -50.41 -27.09 22.01
CA SER A 288 -50.08 -27.36 23.42
C SER A 288 -48.57 -27.36 23.67
N LEU A 289 -47.80 -28.00 22.80
CA LEU A 289 -46.32 -28.04 22.91
C LEU A 289 -45.71 -26.64 22.74
N TYR A 290 -46.18 -25.88 21.76
CA TYR A 290 -45.76 -24.49 21.54
C TYR A 290 -46.08 -23.61 22.75
N THR A 291 -47.30 -23.64 23.28
CA THR A 291 -47.72 -22.84 24.44
C THR A 291 -46.90 -23.20 25.68
N HIS A 292 -46.60 -24.48 25.89
CA HIS A 292 -45.75 -24.92 27.00
C HIS A 292 -44.35 -24.30 26.90
N LEU A 293 -43.70 -24.39 25.73
CA LEU A 293 -42.38 -23.79 25.51
C LEU A 293 -42.42 -22.25 25.60
N ASN A 294 -43.45 -21.62 25.05
CA ASN A 294 -43.58 -20.17 25.05
C ASN A 294 -43.73 -19.59 26.46
N LYS A 295 -44.37 -20.33 27.39
CA LYS A 295 -44.42 -19.94 28.81
C LYS A 295 -43.07 -20.07 29.52
N LYS A 296 -42.21 -20.98 29.07
CA LYS A 296 -40.89 -21.23 29.66
C LYS A 296 -39.84 -20.21 29.19
N ILE A 297 -39.98 -19.67 27.99
CA ILE A 297 -39.03 -18.76 27.37
C ILE A 297 -39.42 -17.31 27.68
N ASN A 298 -38.62 -16.60 28.47
CA ASN A 298 -38.83 -15.19 28.80
C ASN A 298 -37.99 -14.26 27.90
N ASP A 299 -38.38 -14.12 26.63
CA ASP A 299 -37.61 -13.33 25.65
C ASP A 299 -37.49 -11.84 26.06
N THR A 300 -38.50 -11.26 26.71
CA THR A 300 -38.49 -9.85 27.09
C THR A 300 -37.46 -9.55 28.16
N GLU A 301 -37.44 -10.33 29.24
CA GLU A 301 -36.47 -10.15 30.33
C GLU A 301 -35.04 -10.38 29.85
N GLN A 302 -34.83 -11.43 29.04
CA GLN A 302 -33.52 -11.69 28.42
C GLN A 302 -33.06 -10.51 27.54
N ASN A 303 -33.95 -9.96 26.71
CA ASN A 303 -33.61 -8.83 25.86
C ASN A 303 -33.24 -7.57 26.68
N ILE A 304 -33.94 -7.32 27.79
CA ILE A 304 -33.62 -6.22 28.71
C ILE A 304 -32.23 -6.43 29.33
N ALA A 305 -31.96 -7.63 29.84
CA ALA A 305 -30.69 -7.96 30.49
C ALA A 305 -29.50 -7.85 29.52
N ILE A 306 -29.62 -8.42 28.31
CA ILE A 306 -28.58 -8.32 27.26
C ILE A 306 -28.35 -6.85 26.89
N HIS A 307 -29.40 -6.06 26.73
CA HIS A 307 -29.27 -4.63 26.43
C HIS A 307 -28.49 -3.91 27.54
N GLN A 308 -28.87 -4.11 28.80
CA GLN A 308 -28.19 -3.52 29.95
C GLN A 308 -26.70 -3.90 30.01
N ILE A 309 -26.38 -5.20 29.84
CA ILE A 309 -25.00 -5.70 29.81
C ILE A 309 -24.20 -5.02 28.68
N ASN A 310 -24.77 -4.94 27.48
CA ASN A 310 -24.12 -4.31 26.34
C ASN A 310 -23.91 -2.79 26.55
N THR A 311 -24.93 -2.08 27.04
CA THR A 311 -24.83 -0.65 27.36
C THR A 311 -23.74 -0.40 28.41
N GLN A 312 -23.73 -1.17 29.50
CA GLN A 312 -22.70 -1.05 30.55
C GLN A 312 -21.30 -1.29 29.99
N TYR A 313 -21.12 -2.32 29.15
CA TYR A 313 -19.85 -2.57 28.48
C TYR A 313 -19.42 -1.40 27.59
N GLN A 314 -20.33 -0.86 26.77
CA GLN A 314 -20.06 0.27 25.89
C GLN A 314 -19.68 1.53 26.68
N VAL A 315 -20.34 1.80 27.81
CA VAL A 315 -20.00 2.90 28.72
C VAL A 315 -18.57 2.72 29.23
N VAL A 316 -18.23 1.53 29.76
CA VAL A 316 -16.87 1.25 30.26
C VAL A 316 -15.79 1.41 29.18
N GLU A 317 -16.05 0.97 27.95
CA GLU A 317 -15.09 1.14 26.85
C GLU A 317 -14.96 2.60 26.42
N LYS A 318 -16.05 3.36 26.35
CA LYS A 318 -16.02 4.81 26.06
C LYS A 318 -15.29 5.59 27.15
N ASP A 319 -15.50 5.25 28.43
CA ASP A 319 -14.81 5.89 29.54
C ASP A 319 -13.30 5.66 29.49
N LYS A 320 -12.85 4.46 29.08
CA LYS A 320 -11.42 4.20 28.82
C LYS A 320 -10.88 5.06 27.68
N GLN A 321 -11.61 5.19 26.58
CA GLN A 321 -11.22 6.04 25.45
C GLN A 321 -11.12 7.51 25.86
N ILE A 322 -12.14 8.01 26.57
CA ILE A 322 -12.17 9.37 27.12
C ILE A 322 -10.98 9.57 28.06
N SER A 323 -10.70 8.61 28.94
CA SER A 323 -9.56 8.69 29.87
C SER A 323 -8.21 8.73 29.14
N ALA A 324 -8.03 7.93 28.09
CA ALA A 324 -6.84 7.93 27.26
C ALA A 324 -6.67 9.26 26.49
N LEU A 325 -7.74 9.77 25.89
CA LEU A 325 -7.76 11.06 25.21
C LEU A 325 -7.47 12.21 26.19
N LYS A 326 -8.05 12.16 27.40
CA LYS A 326 -7.79 13.13 28.46
C LYS A 326 -6.32 13.12 28.87
N LYS A 327 -5.69 11.94 28.98
CA LYS A 327 -4.26 11.81 29.24
C LYS A 327 -3.41 12.42 28.11
N ILE A 328 -3.77 12.17 26.85
CA ILE A 328 -3.08 12.79 25.70
C ILE A 328 -3.24 14.31 25.73
N ALA A 329 -4.45 14.81 25.98
CA ALA A 329 -4.72 16.23 26.09
C ALA A 329 -3.96 16.88 27.26
N MET A 330 -3.88 16.22 28.42
CA MET A 330 -3.07 16.65 29.56
C MET A 330 -1.58 16.71 29.20
N ASN A 331 -1.03 15.64 28.61
CA ASN A 331 0.36 15.62 28.17
C ASN A 331 0.66 16.75 27.15
N TYR A 332 -0.30 17.04 26.26
CA TYR A 332 -0.19 18.15 25.31
C TYR A 332 -0.19 19.51 26.01
N GLN A 333 -1.06 19.72 27.00
CA GLN A 333 -1.11 20.95 27.79
C GLN A 333 0.17 21.15 28.60
N GLU A 334 0.67 20.12 29.28
CA GLU A 334 1.91 20.15 30.07
C GLU A 334 3.14 20.48 29.20
N ASN A 335 3.20 19.91 27.99
CA ASN A 335 4.35 20.06 27.09
C ASN A 335 4.14 21.08 25.96
N LYS A 336 3.12 21.95 26.07
CA LYS A 336 2.74 22.88 24.99
C LYS A 336 3.91 23.75 24.54
N ILE A 337 4.67 24.29 25.50
CA ILE A 337 5.85 25.15 25.21
C ILE A 337 6.91 24.37 24.44
N LEU A 338 7.22 23.13 24.85
CA LEU A 338 8.19 22.27 24.17
C LEU A 338 7.80 22.01 22.71
N TYR A 339 6.52 21.71 22.43
CA TYR A 339 6.04 21.54 21.06
C TYR A 339 6.18 22.82 20.22
N PHE A 340 5.88 23.98 20.79
CA PHE A 340 6.10 25.27 20.12
C PHE A 340 7.57 25.52 19.79
N VAL A 341 8.48 25.22 20.74
CA VAL A 341 9.93 25.35 20.53
C VAL A 341 10.41 24.41 19.41
N LEU A 342 9.97 23.14 19.40
CA LEU A 342 10.33 22.18 18.35
C LEU A 342 9.87 22.65 16.96
N ILE A 343 8.64 23.14 16.83
CA ILE A 343 8.13 23.70 15.57
C ILE A 343 8.95 24.93 15.16
N GLY A 344 9.31 25.79 16.13
CA GLY A 344 10.17 26.95 15.91
C GLY A 344 11.56 26.55 15.37
N ILE A 345 12.18 25.50 15.90
CA ILE A 345 13.48 25.00 15.42
C ILE A 345 13.37 24.49 13.98
N VAL A 346 12.34 23.70 13.66
CA VAL A 346 12.10 23.22 12.28
C VAL A 346 11.92 24.40 11.32
N PHE A 347 11.18 25.43 11.74
CA PHE A 347 11.00 26.65 10.96
C PHE A 347 12.32 27.40 10.74
N LEU A 348 13.17 27.54 11.77
CA LEU A 348 14.49 28.16 11.65
C LEU A 348 15.41 27.39 10.68
N ILE A 349 15.39 26.06 10.72
CA ILE A 349 16.14 25.21 9.78
C ILE A 349 15.64 25.41 8.36
N ALA A 350 14.32 25.43 8.15
CA ALA A 350 13.73 25.69 6.84
C ALA A 350 14.10 27.09 6.32
N MET A 351 14.04 28.11 7.19
CA MET A 351 14.40 29.49 6.87
C MET A 351 15.89 29.62 6.52
N TYR A 352 16.77 28.96 7.28
CA TYR A 352 18.20 28.91 6.97
C TYR A 352 18.47 28.25 5.61
N SER A 353 17.85 27.10 5.34
CA SER A 353 17.96 26.40 4.06
C SER A 353 17.49 27.28 2.90
N PHE A 354 16.39 28.00 3.07
CA PHE A 354 15.86 28.93 2.08
C PHE A 354 16.82 30.10 1.82
N ILE A 355 17.37 30.72 2.87
CA ILE A 355 18.36 31.80 2.73
C ILE A 355 19.62 31.30 2.01
N ARG A 356 20.12 30.11 2.38
CA ARG A 356 21.28 29.50 1.74
C ARG A 356 21.02 29.25 0.25
N TRP A 357 19.87 28.66 -0.08
CA TRP A 357 19.46 28.42 -1.46
C TRP A 357 19.41 29.72 -2.27
N LYS A 358 18.78 30.77 -1.73
CA LYS A 358 18.70 32.08 -2.39
C LYS A 358 20.08 32.74 -2.59
N ARG A 359 21.00 32.61 -1.63
CA ARG A 359 22.39 33.10 -1.78
C ARG A 359 23.14 32.35 -2.88
N VAL A 360 22.97 31.04 -2.96
CA VAL A 360 23.60 30.22 -4.01
C VAL A 360 23.04 30.58 -5.38
N ASP A 361 21.72 30.74 -5.51
CA ASP A 361 21.07 31.16 -6.75
C ASP A 361 21.57 32.54 -7.23
N TYR A 362 21.67 33.51 -6.32
CA TYR A 362 22.20 34.83 -6.64
C TYR A 362 23.67 34.80 -7.09
N ARG A 363 24.52 34.03 -6.39
CA ARG A 363 25.93 33.86 -6.78
C ARG A 363 26.06 33.20 -8.15
N LYS A 364 25.22 32.21 -8.44
CA LYS A 364 25.21 31.52 -9.74
C LYS A 364 24.89 32.51 -10.87
N LYS A 365 23.85 33.33 -10.70
CA LYS A 365 23.52 34.39 -11.66
C LYS A 365 24.67 35.37 -11.91
N LYS A 366 25.38 35.79 -10.86
CA LYS A 366 26.53 36.69 -11.01
C LYS A 366 27.69 36.03 -11.78
N VAL A 367 28.00 34.77 -11.47
CA VAL A 367 29.04 34.00 -12.18
C VAL A 367 28.66 33.78 -13.64
N ASP A 368 27.38 33.52 -13.92
CA ASP A 368 26.90 33.34 -15.29
C ASP A 368 27.02 34.65 -16.10
N GLN A 369 26.74 35.81 -15.48
CA GLN A 369 26.98 37.13 -16.09
C GLN A 369 28.47 37.41 -16.36
N GLU A 370 29.36 37.10 -15.40
CA GLU A 370 30.81 37.28 -15.58
C GLU A 370 31.33 36.38 -16.72
N LYS A 371 30.87 35.13 -16.82
CA LYS A 371 31.21 34.22 -17.91
C LYS A 371 30.75 34.73 -19.28
N GLU A 372 29.55 35.29 -19.34
CA GLU A 372 29.01 35.89 -20.58
C GLU A 372 29.86 37.09 -21.02
N SER A 373 30.24 37.98 -20.08
CA SER A 373 31.14 39.10 -20.39
C SER A 373 32.52 38.66 -20.88
N LEU A 374 33.11 37.64 -20.26
CA LEU A 374 34.41 37.09 -20.66
C LEU A 374 34.36 36.41 -22.04
N GLN A 375 33.24 35.76 -22.38
CA GLN A 375 33.06 35.19 -23.72
C GLN A 375 32.99 36.26 -24.80
N ILE A 376 32.31 37.38 -24.51
CA ILE A 376 32.23 38.52 -25.44
C ILE A 376 33.63 39.10 -25.67
N GLU A 377 34.40 39.34 -24.60
CA GLU A 377 35.77 39.86 -24.69
C GLU A 377 36.69 38.90 -25.46
N HIS A 378 36.66 37.60 -25.16
CA HIS A 378 37.46 36.60 -25.85
C HIS A 378 37.18 36.54 -27.35
N THR A 379 35.91 36.68 -27.74
CA THR A 379 35.49 36.68 -29.15
C THR A 379 36.03 37.91 -29.88
N GLN A 380 36.04 39.08 -29.23
CA GLN A 380 36.60 40.31 -29.79
C GLN A 380 38.12 40.20 -29.99
N THR A 381 38.85 39.64 -29.03
CA THR A 381 40.31 39.43 -29.15
C THR A 381 40.67 38.51 -30.31
N ILE A 382 39.90 37.43 -30.52
CA ILE A 382 40.13 36.52 -31.66
C ILE A 382 39.95 37.25 -33.00
N GLN A 383 38.91 38.08 -33.12
CA GLN A 383 38.66 38.86 -34.33
C GLN A 383 39.77 39.89 -34.62
N GLU A 384 40.34 40.51 -33.59
CA GLU A 384 41.48 41.43 -33.75
C GLU A 384 42.75 40.70 -34.19
N LEU A 385 43.03 39.52 -33.60
CA LEU A 385 44.19 38.70 -33.97
C LEU A 385 44.13 38.18 -35.41
N GLU A 386 42.94 37.85 -35.92
CA GLU A 386 42.75 37.45 -37.32
C GLU A 386 43.04 38.60 -38.29
N LYS A 387 42.61 39.83 -37.98
CA LYS A 387 42.92 41.02 -38.82
C LYS A 387 44.41 41.31 -38.92
N VAL A 388 45.16 41.13 -37.82
CA VAL A 388 46.61 41.36 -37.81
C VAL A 388 47.36 40.33 -38.66
N LYS A 389 46.90 39.07 -38.70
CA LYS A 389 47.54 38.00 -39.50
C LYS A 389 47.43 38.20 -41.02
N GLN A 390 46.44 38.97 -41.49
CA GLN A 390 46.19 39.14 -42.94
C GLN A 390 47.03 40.25 -43.59
N LEU A 391 47.75 41.07 -42.81
CA LEU A 391 48.47 42.26 -43.29
C LEU A 391 49.98 42.05 -43.55
N VAL A 392 50.52 40.85 -43.38
CA VAL A 392 51.96 40.59 -43.55
C VAL A 392 52.16 39.35 -44.41
N ILE A 393 52.69 39.54 -45.63
CA ILE A 393 53.45 38.64 -46.53
C ILE A 393 53.01 38.82 -48.01
N GLU A 394 53.77 39.61 -48.77
CA GLU A 394 53.95 39.39 -50.23
C GLU A 394 55.41 38.96 -50.45
N ASP A 395 55.63 37.78 -51.04
CA ASP A 395 56.94 37.06 -51.08
C ASP A 395 57.88 37.44 -52.24
N HIS A 396 57.50 38.39 -53.10
CA HIS A 396 58.32 38.79 -54.26
C HIS A 396 58.09 40.24 -54.67
N ILE A 397 59.09 40.84 -55.32
CA ILE A 397 59.01 42.16 -55.96
C ILE A 397 59.16 42.03 -57.48
N VAL A 398 58.47 42.88 -58.23
CA VAL A 398 58.54 42.92 -59.71
C VAL A 398 59.25 44.20 -60.13
N LEU A 399 60.40 44.08 -60.78
CA LEU A 399 61.18 45.25 -61.21
C LEU A 399 60.57 45.93 -62.44
N LYS A 400 60.95 47.19 -62.71
CA LYS A 400 60.50 47.98 -63.88
C LYS A 400 60.77 47.32 -65.23
N ASN A 401 61.75 46.42 -65.32
CA ASN A 401 62.01 45.60 -66.52
C ASN A 401 61.18 44.30 -66.59
N ARG A 402 60.14 44.17 -65.75
CA ARG A 402 59.25 43.00 -65.57
C ARG A 402 59.90 41.72 -65.06
N THR A 403 61.14 41.79 -64.55
CA THR A 403 61.79 40.63 -63.92
C THR A 403 61.28 40.45 -62.49
N LYS A 404 60.79 39.26 -62.15
CA LYS A 404 60.38 38.88 -60.79
C LYS A 404 61.60 38.49 -59.96
N ILE A 405 61.77 39.08 -58.79
CA ILE A 405 62.80 38.71 -57.82
C ILE A 405 62.12 38.30 -56.51
N TYR A 406 62.38 37.07 -56.10
CA TYR A 406 61.93 36.55 -54.80
C TYR A 406 62.76 37.16 -53.68
N LEU A 407 62.09 37.72 -52.66
CA LEU A 407 62.74 38.46 -51.58
C LEU A 407 63.69 37.57 -50.75
N LYS A 408 63.43 36.26 -50.71
CA LYS A 408 64.31 35.27 -50.06
C LYS A 408 65.70 35.16 -50.71
N GLU A 409 65.82 35.45 -52.01
CA GLU A 409 67.08 35.28 -52.75
C GLU A 409 67.88 36.60 -52.90
N LEU A 410 67.31 37.73 -52.48
CA LEU A 410 67.92 39.06 -52.62
C LEU A 410 68.84 39.36 -51.43
N LEU A 411 70.14 39.52 -51.71
CA LEU A 411 71.17 39.76 -50.69
C LEU A 411 71.35 41.26 -50.45
N TYR A 412 71.64 42.01 -51.51
CA TYR A 412 71.81 43.46 -51.44
C TYR A 412 71.56 44.15 -52.80
N ILE A 413 71.41 45.47 -52.76
CA ILE A 413 71.23 46.33 -53.93
C ILE A 413 72.31 47.40 -53.90
N LYS A 414 73.01 47.61 -55.02
CA LYS A 414 73.99 48.70 -55.24
C LYS A 414 73.43 49.70 -56.25
N ALA A 415 73.48 51.00 -55.94
CA ALA A 415 73.19 52.07 -56.89
C ALA A 415 74.48 52.58 -57.54
N GLU A 416 74.46 52.68 -58.87
CA GLU A 416 75.55 53.19 -59.70
C GLU A 416 74.94 54.11 -60.77
N ASP A 417 75.21 55.41 -60.65
CA ASP A 417 74.59 56.51 -61.40
C ASP A 417 73.05 56.46 -61.42
N HIS A 418 72.46 56.05 -62.54
CA HIS A 418 71.01 55.96 -62.75
C HIS A 418 70.47 54.52 -62.75
N TYR A 419 71.31 53.54 -62.38
CA TYR A 419 70.98 52.13 -62.37
C TYR A 419 71.14 51.51 -60.98
N LEU A 420 70.28 50.56 -60.68
CA LEU A 420 70.29 49.69 -59.52
C LEU A 420 70.73 48.30 -59.95
N GLN A 421 71.78 47.81 -59.32
CA GLN A 421 72.25 46.44 -59.42
C GLN A 421 71.71 45.64 -58.25
N LEU A 422 70.83 44.68 -58.51
CA LEU A 422 70.29 43.76 -57.51
C LEU A 422 71.13 42.48 -57.51
N TYR A 423 71.73 42.19 -56.36
CA TYR A 423 72.57 41.02 -56.16
C TYR A 423 71.73 39.94 -55.50
N THR A 424 71.43 38.90 -56.28
CA THR A 424 70.78 37.68 -55.78
C THR A 424 71.81 36.57 -55.60
N SER A 425 71.46 35.52 -54.85
CA SER A 425 72.34 34.36 -54.65
C SER A 425 72.79 33.65 -55.94
N LYS A 426 72.07 33.84 -57.06
CA LYS A 426 72.33 33.16 -58.35
C LYS A 426 72.88 34.08 -59.43
N LYS A 427 72.42 35.34 -59.50
CA LYS A 427 72.78 36.29 -60.56
C LYS A 427 72.70 37.75 -60.12
N LYS A 428 73.24 38.64 -60.95
CA LYS A 428 73.15 40.09 -60.78
C LYS A 428 72.23 40.66 -61.86
N GLU A 429 71.28 41.50 -61.47
CA GLU A 429 70.31 42.13 -62.37
C GLU A 429 70.45 43.65 -62.36
N PHE A 430 70.29 44.30 -63.51
CA PHE A 430 70.48 45.74 -63.69
C PHE A 430 69.17 46.40 -64.10
N VAL A 431 68.72 47.39 -63.32
CA VAL A 431 67.46 48.11 -63.58
C VAL A 431 67.63 49.60 -63.36
N ARG A 432 67.12 50.42 -64.27
CA ARG A 432 67.10 51.88 -64.11
C ARG A 432 66.18 52.28 -62.94
N GLY A 433 66.71 52.97 -61.92
CA GLY A 433 65.93 53.32 -60.74
C GLY A 433 66.72 54.08 -59.67
N LYS A 434 66.02 54.58 -58.65
CA LYS A 434 66.60 55.26 -57.49
C LYS A 434 66.45 54.41 -56.23
N ILE A 435 67.45 54.43 -55.35
CA ILE A 435 67.43 53.67 -54.08
C ILE A 435 66.25 54.09 -53.17
N SER A 436 65.89 55.37 -53.18
CA SER A 436 64.79 55.92 -52.39
C SER A 436 63.40 55.42 -52.82
N GLU A 437 63.28 54.96 -54.06
CA GLU A 437 62.04 54.36 -54.58
C GLU A 437 61.98 52.89 -54.19
N ILE A 438 63.02 52.11 -54.51
CA ILE A 438 63.00 50.65 -54.31
C ILE A 438 62.91 50.26 -52.83
N ILE A 439 63.46 51.04 -51.90
CA ILE A 439 63.39 50.72 -50.46
C ILE A 439 61.95 50.71 -49.92
N LYS A 440 61.02 51.46 -50.54
CA LYS A 440 59.61 51.50 -50.12
C LYS A 440 58.83 50.27 -50.54
N GLU A 441 59.31 49.57 -51.57
CA GLU A 441 58.71 48.34 -52.09
C GLU A 441 59.28 47.08 -51.41
N LEU A 442 60.30 47.24 -50.55
CA LEU A 442 60.92 46.14 -49.82
C LEU A 442 60.31 46.00 -48.42
N PRO A 443 60.16 44.78 -47.89
CA PRO A 443 59.70 44.57 -46.52
C PRO A 443 60.71 45.11 -45.49
N PRO A 444 60.28 45.30 -44.21
CA PRO A 444 61.07 45.97 -43.18
C PRO A 444 62.41 45.30 -42.82
N ASN A 445 62.66 44.08 -43.29
CA ASN A 445 63.94 43.38 -43.13
C ASN A 445 65.04 43.88 -44.09
N PHE A 446 64.71 44.65 -45.13
CA PHE A 446 65.71 45.33 -45.98
C PHE A 446 65.96 46.75 -45.49
N THR A 447 67.22 47.16 -45.44
CA THR A 447 67.60 48.46 -44.89
C THR A 447 68.71 49.10 -45.71
N GLN A 448 68.61 50.42 -45.90
CA GLN A 448 69.65 51.21 -46.54
C GLN A 448 70.80 51.44 -45.55
N VAL A 449 72.02 51.07 -45.94
CA VAL A 449 73.24 51.14 -45.11
C VAL A 449 74.24 52.17 -45.62
N HIS A 450 74.10 52.57 -46.88
CA HIS A 450 74.90 53.60 -47.52
C HIS A 450 74.04 54.40 -48.50
N ARG A 451 74.49 55.59 -48.91
CA ARG A 451 73.80 56.36 -49.98
C ARG A 451 73.60 55.55 -51.27
N SER A 452 74.43 54.53 -51.48
CA SER A 452 74.42 53.65 -52.66
C SER A 452 74.12 52.18 -52.36
N PHE A 453 73.76 51.77 -51.13
CA PHE A 453 73.55 50.36 -50.80
C PHE A 453 72.35 50.09 -49.88
N ILE A 454 71.59 49.05 -50.22
CA ILE A 454 70.54 48.42 -49.38
C ILE A 454 70.92 46.97 -49.14
N VAL A 455 70.79 46.47 -47.92
CA VAL A 455 71.10 45.07 -47.56
C VAL A 455 69.92 44.41 -46.87
N ASN A 456 69.84 43.09 -46.98
CA ASN A 456 68.96 42.28 -46.14
C ASN A 456 69.59 42.12 -44.75
N LYS A 457 68.89 42.56 -43.68
CA LYS A 457 69.38 42.45 -42.30
C LYS A 457 69.72 41.01 -41.91
N ASN A 458 68.96 40.04 -42.44
CA ASN A 458 69.14 38.62 -42.11
C ASN A 458 70.40 38.01 -42.75
N SER A 459 71.05 38.70 -43.69
CA SER A 459 72.24 38.21 -44.41
C SER A 459 73.55 38.87 -43.93
N ILE A 460 73.48 39.69 -42.87
CA ILE A 460 74.64 40.35 -42.27
C ILE A 460 75.31 39.38 -41.29
N VAL A 461 76.60 39.10 -41.49
CA VAL A 461 77.39 38.22 -40.61
C VAL A 461 78.05 39.00 -39.48
N SER A 462 78.59 40.19 -39.79
CA SER A 462 79.22 41.07 -38.81
C SER A 462 79.28 42.51 -39.33
N ASN A 463 79.45 43.48 -38.43
CA ASN A 463 79.72 44.87 -38.78
C ASN A 463 80.86 45.41 -37.92
N ASN A 464 81.68 46.30 -38.48
CA ASN A 464 82.82 46.92 -37.77
C ASN A 464 82.62 48.44 -37.59
N GLY A 465 81.36 48.90 -37.63
CA GLY A 465 81.00 50.31 -37.49
C GLY A 465 81.37 51.24 -38.65
N THR A 466 82.17 50.80 -39.63
CA THR A 466 82.49 51.55 -40.87
C THR A 466 82.09 50.80 -42.14
N SER A 467 81.99 49.47 -42.06
CA SER A 467 81.51 48.59 -43.12
C SER A 467 80.66 47.45 -42.53
N VAL A 468 79.77 46.89 -43.35
CA VAL A 468 78.94 45.71 -43.09
C VAL A 468 79.47 44.54 -43.92
N PHE A 469 79.65 43.39 -43.28
CA PHE A 469 80.11 42.17 -43.93
C PHE A 469 78.93 41.22 -44.15
N LEU A 470 78.68 40.87 -45.41
CA LEU A 470 77.71 39.87 -45.80
C LEU A 470 78.38 38.48 -45.93
N GLU A 471 77.59 37.42 -45.93
CA GLU A 471 78.07 36.07 -46.25
C GLU A 471 78.83 36.06 -47.59
N GLY A 472 80.03 35.46 -47.63
CA GLY A 472 80.90 35.41 -48.82
C GLY A 472 82.04 36.45 -48.89
N LYS A 473 82.42 37.08 -47.77
CA LYS A 473 83.50 38.09 -47.66
C LYS A 473 83.25 39.37 -48.48
N ILE A 474 81.98 39.72 -48.71
CA ILE A 474 81.59 40.95 -49.39
C ILE A 474 81.52 42.09 -48.35
N GLU A 475 82.34 43.11 -48.54
CA GLU A 475 82.37 44.31 -47.70
C GLU A 475 81.54 45.42 -48.34
N ILE A 476 80.53 45.92 -47.62
CA ILE A 476 79.69 47.05 -48.04
C ILE A 476 79.92 48.23 -47.09
N PRO A 477 80.22 49.44 -47.58
CA PRO A 477 80.47 50.59 -46.73
C PRO A 477 79.23 50.97 -45.91
N LEU A 478 79.40 51.34 -44.64
CA LEU A 478 78.36 51.81 -43.74
C LEU A 478 78.51 53.31 -43.51
N SER A 479 77.52 54.09 -43.95
CA SER A 479 77.54 55.54 -43.71
C SER A 479 77.07 55.87 -42.30
N ARG A 480 77.69 56.90 -41.67
CA ARG A 480 77.41 57.33 -40.28
C ARG A 480 75.92 57.58 -40.02
N ASN A 481 75.21 58.12 -41.02
CA ASN A 481 73.77 58.44 -40.90
C ASN A 481 72.87 57.21 -40.92
N PHE A 482 73.36 56.04 -41.34
CA PHE A 482 72.56 54.81 -41.48
C PHE A 482 72.90 53.73 -40.44
N LYS A 483 73.82 54.01 -39.49
CA LYS A 483 74.22 53.06 -38.43
C LYS A 483 73.04 52.56 -37.60
N LYS A 484 72.16 53.48 -37.20
CA LYS A 484 70.97 53.20 -36.38
C LYS A 484 70.00 52.20 -37.02
N ASN A 485 70.10 52.00 -38.33
CA ASN A 485 69.21 51.07 -39.03
C ASN A 485 69.67 49.60 -38.92
N ILE A 486 70.89 49.33 -38.46
CA ILE A 486 71.47 47.97 -38.35
C ILE A 486 71.57 47.49 -36.89
N GLU A 487 71.35 48.38 -35.91
CA GLU A 487 71.30 48.05 -34.47
C GLU A 487 70.03 47.30 -34.07
#